data_AF-A0A349BTI7-F1
#
_entry.id   AF-A0A349BTI7-F1
#
_cell.length_a   1.000
_cell.length_b   1.000
_cell.length_c   1.000
_cell.angle_alpha   90.00
_cell.angle_beta   90.00
_cell.angle_gamma   90.00
#
_symmetry.space_group_name_H-M   'P 1'
#
loop_
_entity.id
_entity.type
_entity.pdbx_description
1 polymer ?
#
loop_
_entity_poly.entity_id
_entity_poly.type
_entity_poly.pdbx_seq_one_letter_code
_entity_poly.pdbx_strand_id
1 'polypeptide(L)' 'MEIRLLCVGKNNRSDWFESMNDYVKRVQYYTPFSIDYISDAKTGKKA' A
#
# COMPACT_ATOMS: atom_id res chain seq x y z
N MET A 1 -14.25 11.58 -8.04
CA MET A 1 -12.80 11.43 -8.22
C MET A 1 -12.40 10.13 -7.56
N GLU A 2 -11.49 9.36 -8.13
CA GLU A 2 -11.03 8.08 -7.57
C GLU A 2 -9.53 8.20 -7.32
N ILE A 3 -9.06 7.75 -6.15
CA ILE A 3 -7.65 7.81 -5.77
C ILE A 3 -7.13 6.38 -5.63
N ARG A 4 -6.03 6.06 -6.30
CA ARG A 4 -5.32 4.78 -6.14
C ARG A 4 -3.87 5.03 -5.77
N LEU A 5 -3.41 4.37 -4.72
CA LEU A 5 -2.01 4.38 -4.31
C LEU A 5 -1.32 3.11 -4.82
N LEU A 6 -0.34 3.27 -5.71
CA LEU A 6 0.44 2.14 -6.23
C LEU A 6 1.77 2.03 -5.47
N CYS A 7 1.97 0.93 -4.76
CA CYS A 7 3.12 0.67 -3.90
C CYS A 7 3.99 -0.48 -4.44
N VAL A 8 5.30 -0.36 -4.33
CA VAL A 8 6.25 -1.45 -4.64
C VAL A 8 6.57 -2.23 -3.37
N GLY A 9 6.38 -3.55 -3.41
CA GLY A 9 6.62 -4.44 -2.30
C GLY A 9 5.56 -4.34 -1.21
N LYS A 10 5.28 -5.46 -0.53
CA LYS A 10 4.31 -5.51 0.58
C LYS A 10 5.01 -6.01 1.84
N ASN A 11 5.31 -5.10 2.77
CA ASN A 11 5.85 -5.48 4.07
C ASN A 11 4.74 -5.68 5.11
N ASN A 12 4.09 -6.84 5.08
CA ASN A 12 3.02 -7.21 6.01
C ASN A 12 3.44 -7.30 7.50
N ARG A 13 4.72 -7.14 7.83
CA ARG A 13 5.26 -7.32 9.19
C ARG A 13 5.58 -6.01 9.90
N SER A 14 5.17 -4.89 9.35
CA SER A 14 5.58 -3.60 9.85
C SER A 14 4.45 -2.91 10.61
N ASP A 15 4.78 -2.33 11.76
CA ASP A 15 3.83 -1.80 12.75
C ASP A 15 2.89 -0.70 12.19
N TRP A 16 3.28 -0.06 11.07
CA TRP A 16 2.47 0.95 10.40
C TRP A 16 1.28 0.38 9.61
N PHE A 17 1.23 -0.94 9.33
CA PHE A 17 0.16 -1.52 8.51
C PHE A 17 -1.22 -1.40 9.17
N GLU A 18 -1.31 -1.57 10.50
CA GLU A 18 -2.56 -1.40 11.22
C GLU A 18 -3.04 0.06 11.16
N SER A 19 -2.12 0.99 11.44
CA SER A 19 -2.41 2.43 11.34
C SER A 19 -2.85 2.81 9.92
N MET A 20 -2.19 2.27 8.90
CA MET A 20 -2.52 2.53 7.50
C MET A 20 -3.93 2.04 7.13
N ASN A 21 -4.34 0.87 7.61
CA ASN A 21 -5.71 0.37 7.39
C ASN A 21 -6.77 1.29 8.01
N ASP A 22 -6.49 1.90 9.16
CA ASP A 22 -7.42 2.85 9.77
C ASP A 22 -7.51 4.17 9.00
N TYR A 23 -6.39 4.66 8.44
CA TYR A 23 -6.42 5.81 7.54
C TYR A 23 -7.16 5.51 6.24
N VAL A 24 -6.98 4.32 5.66
CA VAL A 24 -7.73 3.88 4.47
C VAL A 24 -9.23 3.99 4.70
N LYS A 25 -9.73 3.45 5.82
CA LYS A 25 -11.15 3.54 6.19
C LYS A 25 -11.61 4.99 6.30
N ARG A 26 -10.80 5.85 6.96
CA ARG A 26 -11.12 7.28 7.14
C ARG A 26 -11.20 8.02 5.80
N VAL A 27 -10.30 7.75 4.87
CA VAL A 27 -10.27 8.39 3.55
C VAL A 27 -11.42 7.90 2.66
N GLN A 28 -11.78 6.62 2.76
CA GLN A 28 -12.87 6.02 2.00
C GLN A 28 -14.24 6.67 2.23
N TYR A 29 -14.46 7.34 3.38
CA TYR A 29 -15.68 8.11 3.62
C TYR A 29 -15.85 9.32 2.68
N TYR A 30 -14.74 9.87 2.17
CA TYR A 30 -14.74 11.10 1.38
C TYR A 30 -14.53 10.83 -0.11
N THR A 31 -13.78 9.78 -0.45
CA THR A 31 -13.45 9.44 -1.83
C THR A 31 -13.18 7.95 -1.96
N PRO A 32 -13.59 7.31 -3.07
CA PRO A 32 -13.10 5.98 -3.41
C PRO A 32 -11.57 5.96 -3.37
N PHE A 33 -11.02 5.12 -2.49
CA PHE A 33 -9.59 4.99 -2.22
C PHE A 33 -9.18 3.52 -2.16
N SER A 34 -8.12 3.16 -2.88
CA SER A 34 -7.52 1.83 -2.86
C SER A 34 -5.99 1.89 -2.83
N ILE A 35 -5.37 0.80 -2.39
CA ILE A 35 -3.92 0.62 -2.40
C ILE A 35 -3.61 -0.68 -3.13
N ASP A 36 -2.83 -0.56 -4.19
CA ASP A 36 -2.37 -1.69 -4.99
C ASP A 36 -0.89 -1.91 -4.74
N TYR A 37 -0.51 -3.16 -4.50
CA TYR A 37 0.88 -3.54 -4.28
C TYR A 37 1.39 -4.33 -5.49
N ILE A 38 2.47 -3.85 -6.10
CA ILE A 38 3.21 -4.58 -7.12
C ILE A 38 4.41 -5.29 -6.50
N SER A 39 4.74 -6.47 -7.03
CA SER A 39 5.90 -7.22 -6.58
C SER A 39 7.17 -6.37 -6.74
N ASP A 40 8.00 -6.36 -5.70
CA ASP A 40 9.33 -5.79 -5.82
C ASP A 40 10.09 -6.60 -6.90
N ALA A 41 10.66 -5.90 -7.87
CA ALA A 41 11.53 -6.51 -8.85
C ALA A 41 12.78 -6.91 -8.08
N LYS A 42 12.80 -8.17 -7.57
CA LYS A 42 13.89 -8.78 -6.77
C LYS A 42 15.16 -7.99 -7.03
N THR A 43 15.55 -7.11 -6.11
CA THR A 43 16.78 -6.33 -6.23
C THR A 43 17.87 -7.33 -6.59
N GLY A 44 18.25 -7.32 -7.87
CA GLY A 44 19.10 -8.34 -8.43
C GLY A 44 20.46 -8.14 -7.82
N LYS A 45 20.75 -8.80 -6.70
CA LYS A 45 22.12 -9.22 -6.45
C LYS A 45 22.43 -10.17 -7.61
N LYS A 46 23.09 -9.65 -8.63
CA LYS A 46 23.99 -10.45 -9.46
C LYS A 46 24.98 -11.08 -8.49
N ALA A 47 24.70 -12.32 -8.09
CA ALA A 47 25.73 -13.23 -7.64
C ALA A 47 26.42 -13.80 -8.88
#